data_AF-A0A8J6Q5L6-F1
#
_entry.id   AF-A0A8J6Q5L6-F1
#
_cell.length_a   1.000
_cell.length_b   1.000
_cell.length_c   1.000
_cell.angle_alpha   90.00
_cell.angle_beta   90.00
_cell.angle_gamma   90.00
#
_symmetry.space_group_name_H-M   'P 1'
#
loop_
_entity.id
_entity.type
_entity.pdbx_description
1 polymer ?
#
loop_
_entity_poly.entity_id
_entity_poly.type
_entity_poly.pdbx_seq_one_letter_code
_entity_poly.pdbx_strand_id
1 'polypeptide(L)'
;MRYLIILLFTIQSFAQVSNKLPYYEIPESPEFYTPATTAARMIDGLGFRYYWATQGLRAEDLAYKIGADSRTSGETVEHIYGLSKFIRNSVLTDNKDENKGELSFEAKRKQTLLNLKLVSEALKANNGNFGLASTEVPFWNIINGPVEDAVWHCGQVVMLRRASGNPFTSNVSLFSGTVKDKN
;
A
#
# COMPACT_ATOMS: atom_id res chain seq x y z
N MET A 1 48.50 25.43 33.86
CA MET A 1 47.08 25.03 33.88
C MET A 1 46.80 24.27 32.58
N ARG A 2 46.47 22.98 32.66
CA ARG A 2 46.29 22.11 31.48
C ARG A 2 44.77 22.01 31.24
N TYR A 3 44.28 22.63 30.17
CA TYR A 3 42.86 22.65 29.84
C TYR A 3 42.41 21.26 29.37
N LEU A 4 41.47 20.66 30.11
CA LEU A 4 40.82 19.40 29.75
C LEU A 4 39.60 19.72 28.87
N ILE A 5 39.69 19.42 27.59
CA ILE A 5 38.54 19.53 26.66
C ILE A 5 37.70 18.26 26.81
N ILE A 6 36.50 18.39 27.38
CA ILE A 6 35.52 17.30 27.47
C ILE A 6 34.70 17.32 26.17
N LEU A 7 34.85 16.27 25.37
CA LEU A 7 34.07 16.05 24.15
C LEU A 7 32.72 15.44 24.53
N LEU A 8 31.64 16.22 24.45
CA LEU A 8 30.27 15.74 24.61
C LEU A 8 29.83 15.01 23.33
N PHE A 9 29.77 13.68 23.38
CA PHE A 9 29.13 12.88 22.34
C PHE A 9 27.60 13.01 22.49
N THR A 10 26.98 13.77 21.59
CA THR A 10 25.53 13.74 21.40
C THR A 10 25.14 12.39 20.78
N ILE A 11 24.47 11.54 21.55
CA ILE A 11 23.84 10.33 21.04
C ILE A 11 22.70 10.78 20.12
N GLN A 12 22.87 10.64 18.81
CA GLN A 12 21.74 10.76 17.88
C GLN A 12 20.84 9.54 18.08
N SER A 13 19.68 9.75 18.70
CA SER A 13 18.63 8.75 18.77
C SER A 13 18.13 8.45 17.36
N PHE A 14 18.53 7.29 16.80
CA PHE A 14 17.86 6.75 15.62
C PHE A 14 16.40 6.48 15.98
N ALA A 15 15.48 7.17 15.30
CA ALA A 15 14.05 6.90 15.43
C ALA A 15 13.80 5.41 15.17
N GLN A 16 13.15 4.75 16.12
CA GLN A 16 12.75 3.35 16.02
C GLN A 16 11.80 3.23 14.81
N VAL A 17 12.23 2.55 13.74
CA VAL A 17 11.35 2.23 12.62
C VAL A 17 10.21 1.40 13.19
N SER A 18 9.01 1.99 13.24
CA SER A 18 7.81 1.27 13.63
C SER A 18 7.66 0.04 12.74
N ASN A 19 7.65 -1.16 13.34
CA ASN A 19 7.36 -2.41 12.63
C ASN A 19 5.90 -2.49 12.13
N LYS A 20 5.08 -1.45 12.37
CA LYS A 20 3.69 -1.40 11.94
C LYS A 20 3.63 -1.00 10.46
N LEU A 21 3.09 -1.89 9.64
CA LEU A 21 2.78 -1.59 8.25
C LEU A 21 1.69 -0.53 8.16
N PRO A 22 1.69 0.34 7.12
CA PRO A 22 0.66 1.34 6.97
C PRO A 22 -0.67 0.70 6.56
N TYR A 23 -1.76 1.47 6.64
CA TYR A 23 -3.10 1.05 6.23
C TYR A 23 -3.77 -0.04 7.08
N TYR A 24 -3.33 -0.21 8.33
CA TYR A 24 -4.18 -0.90 9.33
C TYR A 24 -5.56 -0.20 9.44
N GLU A 25 -5.56 1.13 9.35
CA GLU A 25 -6.70 2.01 9.15
C GLU A 25 -6.40 3.00 8.02
N ILE A 26 -7.45 3.52 7.37
CA ILE A 26 -7.31 4.61 6.42
C ILE A 26 -6.84 5.86 7.18
N PRO A 27 -5.80 6.58 6.71
CA PRO A 27 -5.37 7.84 7.33
C PRO A 27 -6.51 8.87 7.42
N GLU A 28 -6.39 9.84 8.32
CA GLU A 28 -7.36 10.92 8.43
C GLU A 28 -7.61 11.62 7.09
N SER A 29 -8.86 12.06 6.92
CA SER A 29 -9.26 12.80 5.72
C SER A 29 -8.56 14.15 5.67
N PRO A 30 -8.03 14.56 4.51
CA PRO A 30 -7.55 15.92 4.34
C PRO A 30 -8.72 16.89 4.53
N GLU A 31 -8.44 18.06 5.10
CA GLU A 31 -9.44 19.09 5.41
C GLU A 31 -10.19 19.55 4.15
N PHE A 32 -9.48 19.65 3.02
CA PHE A 32 -10.03 20.16 1.77
C PHE A 32 -10.23 19.05 0.73
N TYR A 33 -11.39 19.10 0.07
CA TYR A 33 -11.73 18.23 -1.06
C TYR A 33 -11.23 18.86 -2.37
N THR A 34 -10.13 18.32 -2.90
CA THR A 34 -9.46 18.77 -4.13
C THR A 34 -9.21 17.56 -5.02
N PRO A 35 -8.96 17.72 -6.34
CA PRO A 35 -8.66 16.59 -7.21
C PRO A 35 -7.51 15.72 -6.69
N ALA A 36 -6.46 16.33 -6.14
CA ALA A 36 -5.31 15.61 -5.60
C ALA A 36 -5.64 14.88 -4.29
N THR A 37 -6.44 15.48 -3.40
CA THR A 37 -6.84 14.83 -2.14
C THR A 37 -7.84 13.71 -2.36
N THR A 38 -8.72 13.83 -3.36
CA THR A 38 -9.60 12.76 -3.82
C THR A 38 -8.80 11.61 -4.41
N ALA A 39 -7.85 11.88 -5.31
CA ALA A 39 -6.94 10.89 -5.86
C ALA A 39 -6.16 10.16 -4.75
N ALA A 40 -5.61 10.90 -3.79
CA ALA A 40 -4.90 10.31 -2.64
C ALA A 40 -5.82 9.42 -1.80
N ARG A 41 -7.07 9.82 -1.59
CA ARG A 41 -8.08 9.02 -0.86
C ARG A 41 -8.42 7.71 -1.59
N MET A 42 -8.43 7.69 -2.93
CA MET A 42 -8.60 6.45 -3.70
C MET A 42 -7.43 5.49 -3.46
N ILE A 43 -6.20 6.00 -3.48
CA ILE A 43 -4.99 5.23 -3.16
C ILE A 43 -5.01 4.71 -1.73
N ASP A 44 -5.44 5.53 -0.75
CA ASP A 44 -5.57 5.10 0.64
C ASP A 44 -6.61 3.98 0.81
N GLY A 45 -7.74 4.07 0.10
CA GLY A 45 -8.78 3.04 0.10
C GLY A 45 -8.31 1.70 -0.47
N LEU A 46 -7.49 1.74 -1.52
CA LEU A 46 -6.78 0.56 -2.06
C LEU A 46 -5.78 0.01 -1.05
N GLY A 47 -4.94 0.86 -0.44
CA GLY A 47 -3.96 0.45 0.57
C GLY A 47 -4.60 -0.30 1.74
N PHE A 48 -5.74 0.19 2.24
CA PHE A 48 -6.50 -0.45 3.31
C PHE A 48 -7.12 -1.79 2.89
N ARG A 49 -7.69 -1.88 1.69
CA ARG A 49 -8.22 -3.15 1.15
C ARG A 49 -7.12 -4.18 1.00
N TYR A 50 -5.98 -3.79 0.44
CA TYR A 50 -4.84 -4.67 0.26
C TYR A 50 -4.25 -5.14 1.60
N TYR A 51 -4.11 -4.23 2.58
CA TYR A 51 -3.64 -4.57 3.93
C TYR A 51 -4.44 -5.74 4.49
N TRP A 52 -5.76 -5.62 4.48
CA TRP A 52 -6.66 -6.58 5.09
C TRP A 52 -6.91 -7.83 4.24
N ALA A 53 -6.91 -7.71 2.91
CA ALA A 53 -6.98 -8.86 2.02
C ALA A 53 -5.81 -9.83 2.27
N THR A 54 -4.62 -9.27 2.51
CA THR A 54 -3.37 -10.04 2.69
C THR A 54 -2.99 -10.33 4.14
N GLN A 55 -3.68 -9.72 5.11
CA GLN A 55 -3.39 -9.93 6.53
C GLN A 55 -3.69 -11.39 6.93
N GLY A 56 -2.65 -12.07 7.41
CA GLY A 56 -2.74 -13.43 7.95
C GLY A 56 -2.92 -14.52 6.89
N LEU A 57 -2.56 -14.27 5.62
CA LEU A 57 -2.46 -15.34 4.63
C LEU A 57 -1.34 -16.32 5.02
N ARG A 58 -1.65 -17.61 4.96
CA ARG A 58 -0.74 -18.72 5.22
C ARG A 58 -0.18 -19.26 3.91
N ALA A 59 0.81 -20.15 3.99
CA ALA A 59 1.37 -20.80 2.80
C ALA A 59 0.29 -21.54 1.99
N GLU A 60 -0.65 -22.23 2.66
CA GLU A 60 -1.77 -22.89 1.99
C GLU A 60 -2.74 -21.91 1.31
N ASP A 61 -2.93 -20.70 1.86
CA ASP A 61 -3.79 -19.69 1.25
C ASP A 61 -3.12 -19.08 0.01
N LEU A 62 -1.80 -18.86 0.08
CA LEU A 62 -0.99 -18.35 -1.02
C LEU A 62 -0.95 -19.33 -2.20
N ALA A 63 -0.85 -20.62 -1.94
CA ALA A 63 -0.85 -21.67 -2.96
C ALA A 63 -2.24 -21.99 -3.52
N TYR A 64 -3.32 -21.52 -2.88
CA TYR A 64 -4.69 -21.86 -3.26
C TYR A 64 -5.13 -21.21 -4.58
N LYS A 65 -5.84 -21.97 -5.42
CA LYS A 65 -6.50 -21.53 -6.66
C LYS A 65 -7.77 -22.34 -6.92
N ILE A 66 -8.72 -21.78 -7.68
CA ILE A 66 -10.05 -22.40 -7.91
C ILE A 66 -10.03 -23.40 -9.07
N GLY A 67 -9.18 -23.17 -10.08
CA GLY A 67 -9.08 -24.01 -11.27
C GLY A 67 -7.68 -24.02 -11.85
N ALA A 68 -7.47 -24.87 -12.87
CA ALA A 68 -6.17 -25.02 -13.52
C ALA A 68 -5.64 -23.69 -14.08
N ASP A 69 -6.51 -22.92 -14.72
CA ASP A 69 -6.15 -21.66 -15.41
C ASP A 69 -6.21 -20.41 -14.52
N SER A 70 -6.69 -20.54 -13.28
CA SER A 70 -6.75 -19.40 -12.36
C SER A 70 -5.40 -19.13 -11.70
N ARG A 71 -5.10 -17.86 -11.47
CA ARG A 71 -3.98 -17.47 -10.59
C ARG A 71 -4.21 -17.98 -9.17
N THR A 72 -3.14 -18.38 -8.52
CA THR A 72 -3.08 -18.56 -7.07
C THR A 72 -3.21 -17.22 -6.35
N SER A 73 -3.53 -17.24 -5.05
CA SER A 73 -3.52 -16.01 -4.25
C SER A 73 -2.12 -15.36 -4.26
N GLY A 74 -1.05 -16.15 -4.23
CA GLY A 74 0.33 -15.67 -4.29
C GLY A 74 0.66 -14.95 -5.60
N GLU A 75 0.30 -15.53 -6.75
CA GLU A 75 0.45 -14.88 -8.07
C GLU A 75 -0.41 -13.62 -8.19
N THR A 76 -1.59 -13.61 -7.56
CA THR A 76 -2.45 -12.43 -7.52
C THR A 76 -1.81 -11.31 -6.68
N VAL A 77 -1.19 -11.65 -5.55
CA VAL A 77 -0.43 -10.69 -4.73
C VAL A 77 0.81 -10.17 -5.48
N GLU A 78 1.51 -11.01 -6.24
CA GLU A 78 2.62 -10.59 -7.11
C GLU A 78 2.15 -9.56 -8.15
N HIS A 79 1.03 -9.84 -8.83
CA HIS A 79 0.46 -8.92 -9.81
C HIS A 79 0.12 -7.56 -9.17
N ILE A 80 -0.53 -7.56 -8.00
CA ILE A 80 -0.84 -6.31 -7.27
C ILE A 80 0.46 -5.56 -6.88
N TYR A 81 1.52 -6.27 -6.49
CA TYR A 81 2.81 -5.63 -6.22
C TYR A 81 3.37 -4.93 -7.47
N GLY A 82 3.31 -5.59 -8.63
CA GLY A 82 3.63 -5.00 -9.93
C GLY A 82 2.83 -3.73 -10.24
N LEU A 83 1.51 -3.77 -10.02
CA LEU A 83 0.64 -2.60 -10.18
C LEU A 83 1.03 -1.45 -9.24
N SER A 84 1.38 -1.76 -7.99
CA SER A 84 1.82 -0.73 -7.02
C SER A 84 3.09 0.00 -7.48
N LYS A 85 4.03 -0.73 -8.10
CA LYS A 85 5.24 -0.13 -8.70
C LYS A 85 4.88 0.73 -9.89
N PHE A 86 3.98 0.26 -10.74
CA PHE A 86 3.51 1.03 -11.90
C PHE A 86 2.85 2.35 -11.46
N ILE A 87 1.96 2.32 -10.46
CA ILE A 87 1.32 3.52 -9.89
C ILE A 87 2.39 4.47 -9.34
N ARG A 88 3.32 3.97 -8.52
CA ARG A 88 4.42 4.76 -7.96
C ARG A 88 5.25 5.44 -9.06
N ASN A 89 5.67 4.69 -10.07
CA ASN A 89 6.56 5.17 -11.12
C ASN A 89 5.87 6.16 -12.08
N SER A 90 4.53 6.10 -12.15
CA SER A 90 3.72 7.04 -12.93
C SER A 90 3.48 8.36 -12.20
N VAL A 91 3.45 8.33 -10.87
CA VAL A 91 3.17 9.52 -10.04
C VAL A 91 4.47 10.21 -9.61
N LEU A 92 5.51 9.47 -9.24
CA LEU A 92 6.75 10.04 -8.71
C LEU A 92 7.80 10.25 -9.82
N THR A 93 8.35 11.46 -9.89
CA THR A 93 9.39 11.84 -10.87
C THR A 93 10.75 11.24 -10.54
N ASP A 94 11.21 11.42 -9.29
CA ASP A 94 12.60 11.15 -8.89
C ASP A 94 12.77 9.94 -7.95
N ASN A 95 11.71 9.14 -7.79
CA ASN A 95 11.68 8.03 -6.83
C ASN A 95 10.98 6.79 -7.39
N LYS A 96 11.41 6.37 -8.58
CA LYS A 96 10.90 5.18 -9.26
C LYS A 96 11.43 3.88 -8.61
N ASP A 97 10.57 2.87 -8.51
CA ASP A 97 10.90 1.51 -8.11
C ASP A 97 11.27 0.69 -9.36
N GLU A 98 12.57 0.43 -9.53
CA GLU A 98 13.11 -0.40 -10.61
C GLU A 98 13.51 -1.79 -10.11
N ASN A 99 13.10 -2.19 -8.91
CA ASN A 99 13.48 -3.48 -8.36
C ASN A 99 12.89 -4.63 -9.20
N LYS A 100 13.79 -5.47 -9.72
CA LYS A 100 13.49 -6.69 -10.48
C LYS A 100 13.80 -7.98 -9.69
N GLY A 101 14.29 -7.84 -8.47
CA GLY A 101 14.61 -8.96 -7.60
C GLY A 101 13.35 -9.70 -7.15
N GLU A 102 13.47 -11.01 -7.01
CA GLU A 102 12.43 -11.83 -6.42
C GLU A 102 12.38 -11.57 -4.90
N LEU A 103 11.18 -11.28 -4.40
CA LEU A 103 10.94 -10.96 -3.00
C LEU A 103 10.11 -12.06 -2.32
N SER A 104 10.23 -12.19 -1.01
CA SER A 104 9.27 -13.01 -0.24
C SER A 104 7.88 -12.39 -0.26
N PHE A 105 6.86 -13.17 0.11
CA PHE A 105 5.50 -12.66 0.27
C PHE A 105 5.44 -11.46 1.24
N GLU A 106 6.09 -11.57 2.39
CA GLU A 106 6.11 -10.53 3.43
C GLU A 106 6.78 -9.25 2.92
N ALA A 107 7.86 -9.40 2.16
CA ALA A 107 8.58 -8.28 1.56
C ALA A 107 7.72 -7.59 0.49
N LYS A 108 7.05 -8.35 -0.39
CA LYS A 108 6.11 -7.80 -1.40
C LYS A 108 4.95 -7.09 -0.73
N ARG A 109 4.35 -7.71 0.29
CA ARG A 109 3.25 -7.12 1.06
C ARG A 109 3.66 -5.78 1.67
N LYS A 110 4.82 -5.75 2.33
CA LYS A 110 5.36 -4.52 2.93
C LYS A 110 5.61 -3.46 1.86
N GLN A 111 6.27 -3.81 0.76
CA GLN A 111 6.65 -2.85 -0.26
C GLN A 111 5.43 -2.29 -1.00
N THR A 112 4.42 -3.11 -1.31
CA THR A 112 3.14 -2.66 -1.88
C THR A 112 2.49 -1.59 -1.00
N LEU A 113 2.38 -1.85 0.31
CA LEU A 113 1.78 -0.91 1.26
C LEU A 113 2.59 0.40 1.37
N LEU A 114 3.92 0.32 1.34
CA LEU A 114 4.79 1.50 1.35
C LEU A 114 4.70 2.29 0.05
N ASN A 115 4.63 1.62 -1.11
CA ASN A 115 4.46 2.27 -2.41
C ASN A 115 3.16 3.08 -2.45
N LEU A 116 2.04 2.50 -2.00
CA LEU A 116 0.75 3.18 -1.97
C LEU A 116 0.75 4.38 -1.00
N LYS A 117 1.37 4.23 0.18
CA LYS A 117 1.53 5.32 1.15
C LYS A 117 2.30 6.49 0.56
N LEU A 118 3.44 6.19 -0.06
CA LEU A 118 4.30 7.20 -0.67
C LEU A 118 3.57 7.98 -1.76
N VAL A 119 2.80 7.29 -2.61
CA VAL A 119 1.97 7.92 -3.66
C VAL A 119 0.90 8.81 -3.06
N SER A 120 0.16 8.33 -2.06
CA SER A 120 -0.88 9.11 -1.38
C SER A 120 -0.31 10.38 -0.74
N GLU A 121 0.84 10.27 -0.08
CA GLU A 121 1.53 11.41 0.54
C GLU A 121 2.02 12.42 -0.50
N ALA A 122 2.58 11.96 -1.62
CA ALA A 122 3.02 12.84 -2.69
C ALA A 122 1.86 13.63 -3.34
N LEU A 123 0.71 12.97 -3.53
CA LEU A 123 -0.51 13.62 -4.01
C LEU A 123 -1.02 14.69 -3.05
N LYS A 124 -0.94 14.44 -1.73
CA LYS A 124 -1.37 15.39 -0.69
C LYS A 124 -0.42 16.58 -0.54
N ALA A 125 0.88 16.36 -0.62
CA ALA A 125 1.90 17.38 -0.36
C ALA A 125 1.91 18.52 -1.39
N ASN A 126 1.36 18.31 -2.59
CA ASN A 126 1.49 19.25 -3.70
C ASN A 126 0.40 20.35 -3.74
N ASN A 127 -0.30 20.62 -2.63
CA ASN A 127 -1.35 21.65 -2.52
C ASN A 127 -2.41 21.63 -3.65
N GLY A 128 -2.73 20.45 -4.19
CA GLY A 128 -3.69 20.33 -5.29
C GLY A 128 -3.12 20.61 -6.70
N ASN A 129 -1.86 21.03 -6.81
CA ASN A 129 -1.21 21.38 -8.08
C ASN A 129 -0.42 20.21 -8.70
N PHE A 130 -0.86 18.98 -8.43
CA PHE A 130 -0.34 17.83 -9.14
C PHE A 130 -0.90 17.90 -10.56
N GLY A 131 -0.05 18.05 -11.58
CA GLY A 131 -0.43 18.11 -12.99
C GLY A 131 -0.94 16.77 -13.52
N LEU A 132 -1.99 16.23 -12.88
CA LEU A 132 -2.54 14.88 -13.11
C LEU A 132 -2.97 14.65 -14.57
N ALA A 133 -3.23 15.71 -15.32
CA ALA A 133 -3.58 15.64 -16.74
C ALA A 133 -2.37 15.77 -17.69
N SER A 134 -1.23 16.28 -17.20
CA SER A 134 -0.07 16.68 -18.02
C SER A 134 1.16 15.80 -17.81
N THR A 135 1.02 14.67 -17.12
CA THR A 135 2.05 13.64 -16.96
C THR A 135 2.17 12.76 -18.20
N GLU A 136 3.30 12.04 -18.34
CA GLU A 136 3.55 11.09 -19.44
C GLU A 136 2.40 10.08 -19.62
N VAL A 137 1.80 9.66 -18.50
CA VAL A 137 0.53 8.93 -18.47
C VAL A 137 -0.51 9.79 -17.72
N PRO A 138 -1.63 10.18 -18.35
CA PRO A 138 -2.70 10.89 -17.65
C PRO A 138 -3.21 10.08 -16.46
N PHE A 139 -3.44 10.74 -15.33
CA PHE A 139 -3.86 10.07 -14.10
C PHE A 139 -5.22 9.35 -14.24
N TRP A 140 -6.08 9.78 -15.15
CA TRP A 140 -7.30 9.04 -15.52
C TRP A 140 -7.02 7.58 -15.91
N ASN A 141 -5.94 7.35 -16.64
CA ASN A 141 -5.54 5.99 -17.02
C ASN A 141 -4.96 5.22 -15.84
N ILE A 142 -4.31 5.91 -14.89
CA ILE A 142 -3.83 5.31 -13.65
C ILE A 142 -4.99 4.86 -12.76
N ILE A 143 -6.06 5.67 -12.69
CA ILE A 143 -7.31 5.28 -12.02
C ILE A 143 -7.89 4.03 -12.71
N ASN A 144 -8.20 4.13 -14.00
CA ASN A 144 -8.93 3.09 -14.73
C ASN A 144 -8.17 1.76 -14.84
N GLY A 145 -6.85 1.84 -14.97
CA GLY A 145 -5.98 0.68 -15.10
C GLY A 145 -5.53 0.20 -13.72
N PRO A 146 -4.32 0.55 -13.29
CA PRO A 146 -3.67 -0.12 -12.17
C PRO A 146 -4.35 0.08 -10.80
N VAL A 147 -5.05 1.20 -10.56
CA VAL A 147 -5.76 1.40 -9.27
C VAL A 147 -6.98 0.49 -9.18
N GLU A 148 -7.89 0.56 -10.15
CA GLU A 148 -9.10 -0.28 -10.16
C GLU A 148 -8.77 -1.77 -10.35
N ASP A 149 -7.76 -2.11 -11.17
CA ASP A 149 -7.30 -3.50 -11.31
C ASP A 149 -6.75 -4.07 -10.00
N ALA A 150 -6.01 -3.27 -9.23
CA ALA A 150 -5.53 -3.68 -7.91
C ALA A 150 -6.69 -3.87 -6.90
N VAL A 151 -7.72 -3.02 -6.93
CA VAL A 151 -8.93 -3.19 -6.11
C VAL A 151 -9.68 -4.46 -6.50
N TRP A 152 -9.85 -4.69 -7.80
CA TRP A 152 -10.47 -5.89 -8.37
C TRP A 152 -9.77 -7.16 -7.89
N HIS A 153 -8.44 -7.19 -7.98
CA HIS A 153 -7.63 -8.32 -7.53
C HIS A 153 -7.59 -8.50 -6.01
N CYS A 154 -7.73 -7.43 -5.21
CA CYS A 154 -7.93 -7.58 -3.76
C CYS A 154 -9.20 -8.40 -3.44
N GLY A 155 -10.27 -8.20 -4.21
CA GLY A 155 -11.51 -9.00 -4.10
C GLY A 155 -11.27 -10.49 -4.38
N GLN A 156 -10.44 -10.80 -5.37
CA GLN A 156 -10.06 -12.18 -5.68
C GLN A 156 -9.27 -12.82 -4.53
N VAL A 157 -8.28 -12.12 -3.97
CA VAL A 157 -7.52 -12.60 -2.79
C VAL A 157 -8.46 -12.90 -1.61
N VAL A 158 -9.43 -12.02 -1.34
CA VAL A 158 -10.43 -12.21 -0.28
C VAL A 158 -11.31 -13.45 -0.53
N MET A 159 -11.69 -13.68 -1.77
CA MET A 159 -12.50 -14.83 -2.15
C MET A 159 -11.71 -16.14 -2.08
N LEU A 160 -10.47 -16.15 -2.56
CA LEU A 160 -9.58 -17.32 -2.51
C LEU A 160 -9.22 -17.71 -1.07
N ARG A 161 -8.88 -16.75 -0.20
CA ARG A 161 -8.60 -17.05 1.22
C ARG A 161 -9.82 -17.63 1.95
N ARG A 162 -11.03 -17.22 1.57
CA ARG A 162 -12.26 -17.80 2.12
C ARG A 162 -12.39 -19.27 1.69
N ALA A 163 -12.12 -19.54 0.42
CA ALA A 163 -12.18 -20.89 -0.13
C ALA A 163 -11.10 -21.83 0.46
N SER A 164 -9.95 -21.29 0.87
CA SER A 164 -8.90 -22.03 1.60
C SER A 164 -9.11 -22.13 3.13
N GLY A 165 -10.27 -21.70 3.63
CA GLY A 165 -10.63 -21.81 5.05
C GLY A 165 -10.09 -20.69 5.96
N ASN A 166 -9.61 -19.58 5.40
CA ASN A 166 -9.15 -18.40 6.12
C ASN A 166 -10.01 -17.17 5.77
N PRO A 167 -11.25 -17.05 6.28
CA PRO A 167 -12.17 -15.99 5.89
C PRO A 167 -11.71 -14.60 6.33
N PHE A 168 -12.15 -13.59 5.58
CA PHE A 168 -11.96 -12.17 5.92
C PHE A 168 -12.70 -11.82 7.22
N THR A 169 -12.08 -11.00 8.07
CA THR A 169 -12.62 -10.63 9.40
C THR A 169 -13.81 -9.68 9.30
N SER A 170 -14.81 -9.86 10.18
CA SER A 170 -15.98 -8.98 10.31
C SER A 170 -15.71 -7.70 11.12
N ASN A 171 -14.52 -7.59 11.74
CA ASN A 171 -14.14 -6.43 12.55
C ASN A 171 -13.70 -5.23 11.70
N VAL A 172 -13.44 -5.44 10.40
CA VAL A 172 -12.93 -4.41 9.50
C VAL A 172 -14.09 -3.78 8.73
N SER A 173 -14.22 -2.46 8.82
CA SER A 173 -15.21 -1.71 8.07
C SER A 173 -14.56 -1.10 6.82
N LEU A 174 -14.84 -1.68 5.66
CA LEU A 174 -14.37 -1.16 4.36
C LEU A 174 -14.99 0.20 3.98
N PHE A 175 -16.10 0.56 4.62
CA PHE A 175 -16.78 1.84 4.44
C PHE A 175 -16.10 2.95 5.24
N SER A 176 -15.98 2.78 6.56
CA SER A 176 -15.35 3.80 7.41
C SER A 176 -13.82 3.79 7.35
N GLY A 177 -13.21 2.71 6.86
CA GLY A 177 -11.76 2.56 6.82
C GLY A 177 -11.13 2.29 8.19
N THR A 178 -11.94 1.83 9.15
CA THR A 178 -11.54 1.62 10.55
C THR A 178 -11.74 0.18 10.97
N VAL A 179 -11.10 -0.19 12.08
CA VAL A 179 -11.29 -1.49 12.72
C VAL A 179 -12.14 -1.29 13.96
N LYS A 180 -13.18 -2.12 14.14
CA LYS A 180 -13.95 -2.13 15.37
C LYS A 180 -13.04 -2.57 16.51
N ASP A 181 -12.97 -1.76 17.56
CA ASP A 181 -12.39 -2.21 18.81
C ASP A 181 -13.17 -3.41 19.33
N LYS A 182 -12.43 -4.43 19.78
CA LYS A 182 -13.02 -5.50 20.59
C LYS A 182 -13.28 -4.89 21.97
N ASN A 183 -14.46 -4.30 22.16
CA ASN A 183 -15.00 -4.11 23.50
C ASN A 183 -15.30 -5.48 24.13
#